data_AF-A0A1B6GRJ1-F1
#
_entry.id   AF-A0A1B6GRJ1-F1
#
_cell.length_a   1.000
_cell.length_b   1.000
_cell.length_c   1.000
_cell.angle_alpha   90.00
_cell.angle_beta   90.00
_cell.angle_gamma   90.00
#
_symmetry.space_group_name_H-M   'P 1'
#
loop_
_entity.id
_entity.type
_entity.pdbx_description
1 polymer ?
#
loop_
_entity_poly.entity_id
_entity_poly.type
_entity_poly.pdbx_seq_one_letter_code
_entity_poly.pdbx_strand_id
1 'polypeptide(L)'
;KDFKTESLLYKHFITHASLSIVKKLVQYFTCDFCAKKYDSKISLQRHTLFLHNDRMPYICEHCGFTAYHEEPLKEHLAKEHVHCSTYLCYKCGLEFRDKSEL
;
A
#
# COMPACT_ATOMS: atom_id res chain seq x y z
N LYS A 1 -27.01 -25.14 7.97
CA LYS A 1 -26.49 -25.66 6.68
C LYS A 1 -26.56 -27.18 6.77
N ASP A 2 -27.49 -27.80 6.03
CA ASP A 2 -27.66 -29.25 6.00
C ASP A 2 -26.57 -29.90 5.14
N PHE A 3 -25.68 -30.66 5.78
CA PHE A 3 -24.62 -31.41 5.10
C PHE A 3 -25.14 -32.83 4.82
N LYS A 4 -25.20 -33.21 3.54
CA LYS A 4 -25.80 -34.48 3.09
C LYS A 4 -24.91 -35.72 3.28
N THR A 5 -23.66 -35.56 3.73
CA THR A 5 -22.76 -36.69 4.03
C THR A 5 -21.78 -36.37 5.15
N GLU A 6 -21.38 -37.38 5.92
CA GLU A 6 -20.47 -37.29 7.06
C GLU A 6 -19.10 -36.72 6.68
N SER A 7 -18.59 -37.06 5.50
CA SER A 7 -17.33 -36.52 4.97
C SER A 7 -17.37 -35.01 4.74
N LEU A 8 -18.51 -34.47 4.32
CA LEU A 8 -18.69 -33.02 4.13
C LEU A 8 -18.78 -32.29 5.47
N LEU A 9 -19.44 -32.88 6.47
CA LEU A 9 -19.49 -32.34 7.83
C LEU A 9 -18.10 -32.33 8.48
N TYR A 10 -17.34 -33.41 8.32
CA TYR A 10 -15.96 -33.51 8.81
C TYR A 10 -15.06 -32.46 8.16
N LYS A 11 -15.08 -32.33 6.83
CA LYS A 11 -14.29 -31.30 6.13
C LYS A 11 -14.71 -29.88 6.53
N HIS A 12 -16.01 -29.63 6.68
CA HIS A 12 -16.54 -28.36 7.17
C HIS A 12 -16.03 -28.03 8.58
N PHE A 13 -16.08 -28.99 9.50
CA PHE A 13 -15.58 -28.83 10.87
C PHE A 13 -14.07 -28.54 10.88
N ILE A 14 -13.28 -29.28 10.09
CA ILE A 14 -11.84 -29.04 9.96
C ILE A 14 -11.55 -27.66 9.38
N THR A 15 -12.36 -27.14 8.46
CA THR A 15 -12.17 -25.80 7.89
C THR A 15 -12.35 -24.71 8.96
N HIS A 16 -13.40 -24.82 9.79
CA HIS A 16 -13.64 -23.89 10.89
C HIS A 16 -12.61 -24.03 12.02
N ALA A 17 -12.20 -25.25 12.35
CA ALA A 17 -11.14 -25.52 13.33
C ALA A 17 -9.80 -24.96 12.84
N SER A 18 -9.43 -25.19 11.58
CA SER A 18 -8.20 -24.69 10.97
C SER A 18 -8.18 -23.17 10.92
N LEU A 19 -9.28 -22.53 10.49
CA LEU A 19 -9.40 -21.08 10.49
C LEU A 19 -9.32 -20.50 11.91
N SER A 20 -9.96 -21.14 12.89
CA SER A 20 -9.93 -20.67 14.29
C SER A 20 -8.54 -20.81 14.92
N ILE A 21 -7.82 -21.90 14.61
CA ILE A 21 -6.43 -22.11 15.05
C ILE A 21 -5.50 -21.10 14.37
N VAL A 22 -5.61 -20.91 13.05
CA VAL A 22 -4.83 -19.91 12.30
C VAL A 22 -5.11 -18.50 12.84
N LYS A 23 -6.38 -18.14 13.08
CA LYS A 23 -6.77 -16.84 13.64
C LYS A 23 -6.25 -16.61 15.06
N LYS A 24 -6.03 -17.68 15.84
CA LYS A 24 -5.43 -17.63 17.19
C LYS A 24 -3.90 -17.53 17.16
N LEU A 25 -3.25 -17.99 16.08
CA LEU A 25 -1.79 -17.93 15.90
C LEU A 25 -1.32 -16.69 15.11
N VAL A 26 -2.21 -16.00 14.40
CA VAL A 26 -1.91 -14.71 13.76
C VAL A 26 -1.70 -13.65 14.84
N GLN A 27 -0.43 -13.32 15.08
CA GLN A 27 -0.05 -12.17 15.88
C GLN A 27 -0.42 -10.90 15.13
N TYR A 28 -1.34 -10.11 15.69
CA TYR A 28 -1.68 -8.80 15.15
C TYR A 28 -0.77 -7.72 15.75
N PHE A 29 -0.57 -6.66 14.97
CA PHE A 29 0.02 -5.41 15.40
C PHE A 29 -1.12 -4.44 15.74
N THR A 30 -1.08 -3.85 16.94
CA THR A 30 -2.15 -2.98 17.43
C THR A 30 -1.68 -1.53 17.45
N CYS A 31 -2.53 -0.60 17.03
CA CYS A 31 -2.23 0.82 17.13
C CYS A 31 -2.43 1.33 18.55
N ASP A 32 -1.42 2.00 19.09
CA ASP A 32 -1.46 2.54 20.47
C ASP A 32 -2.41 3.75 20.61
N PHE A 33 -2.71 4.44 19.50
CA PHE A 33 -3.58 5.63 19.52
C PHE A 33 -5.08 5.29 19.41
N CYS A 34 -5.45 4.21 18.71
CA CYS A 34 -6.86 3.89 18.45
C CYS A 34 -7.22 2.39 18.58
N ALA A 35 -6.31 1.55 19.10
CA ALA A 35 -6.48 0.11 19.31
C ALA A 35 -6.83 -0.72 18.06
N LYS A 36 -6.72 -0.14 16.85
CA LYS A 36 -7.00 -0.84 15.59
C LYS A 36 -5.93 -1.89 15.30
N LYS A 37 -6.35 -3.07 14.82
CA LYS A 37 -5.47 -4.23 14.58
C LYS A 37 -5.10 -4.36 13.11
N TYR A 38 -3.86 -4.74 12.88
CA TYR A 38 -3.25 -4.95 11.57
C TYR A 38 -2.54 -6.30 11.53
N ASP A 39 -2.57 -6.93 10.37
CA ASP A 39 -1.91 -8.22 10.08
C ASP A 39 -0.40 -8.09 9.85
N SER A 40 0.08 -6.87 9.58
CA SER A 40 1.50 -6.59 9.38
C SER A 40 1.94 -5.28 10.04
N LYS A 41 3.23 -5.23 10.40
CA LYS A 41 3.85 -4.03 10.99
C LYS A 41 3.84 -2.84 10.02
N ILE A 42 4.03 -3.11 8.72
CA ILE A 42 4.00 -2.07 7.67
C ILE A 42 2.61 -1.43 7.60
N SER A 43 1.54 -2.24 7.61
CA SER A 43 0.17 -1.73 7.62
C SER A 43 -0.12 -0.86 8.86
N LEU A 44 0.36 -1.27 10.04
CA LEU A 44 0.23 -0.47 11.26
C LEU A 44 1.00 0.85 11.15
N GLN A 45 2.28 0.82 10.77
CA GLN A 45 3.12 2.01 10.65
C GLN A 45 2.51 3.04 9.71
N ARG A 46 2.03 2.57 8.55
CA ARG A 46 1.38 3.43 7.55
C ARG A 46 0.10 4.06 8.08
N HIS A 47 -0.72 3.28 8.80
CA HIS A 47 -1.88 3.82 9.48
C HIS A 47 -1.52 4.91 10.49
N THR A 48 -0.49 4.68 11.30
CA THR A 48 -0.04 5.65 12.31
C THR A 48 0.48 6.92 11.66
N LEU A 49 1.26 6.81 10.58
CA LEU A 49 1.72 7.97 9.82
C LEU A 49 0.55 8.75 9.21
N PHE A 50 -0.46 8.05 8.68
CA PHE A 50 -1.63 8.65 8.03
C PHE A 50 -2.60 9.34 8.98
N LEU A 51 -2.97 8.69 10.09
CA LEU A 51 -4.08 9.15 10.93
C LEU A 51 -3.68 9.77 12.26
N HIS A 52 -2.41 9.63 12.67
CA HIS A 52 -1.98 10.04 14.00
C HIS A 52 -0.79 11.01 14.01
N ASN A 53 0.07 10.96 12.99
CA ASN A 53 1.28 11.79 12.94
C ASN A 53 1.28 12.84 11.83
N ASP A 54 0.25 12.89 10.97
CA ASP A 54 0.16 13.78 9.80
C ASP A 54 1.43 13.75 8.93
N ARG A 55 2.14 12.62 8.92
CA ARG A 55 3.38 12.45 8.17
C ARG A 55 3.06 11.84 6.82
N MET A 56 3.36 12.59 5.77
CA MET A 56 3.27 12.15 4.38
C MET A 56 4.69 11.91 3.84
N PRO A 57 5.21 10.67 3.95
CA PRO A 57 6.61 10.40 3.63
C PRO A 57 6.93 10.49 2.13
N TYR A 58 5.92 10.49 1.26
CA TYR A 58 6.11 10.57 -0.18
C TYR A 58 5.86 12.01 -0.62
N ILE A 59 6.90 12.68 -1.12
CA ILE A 59 6.83 14.08 -1.53
C ILE A 59 7.14 14.15 -3.04
N CYS A 60 6.31 14.87 -3.78
CA CYS A 60 6.57 15.20 -5.17
C CYS A 60 7.62 16.31 -5.23
N GLU A 61 8.77 16.04 -5.84
CA GLU A 61 9.86 17.01 -5.96
C GLU A 61 9.54 18.17 -6.91
N HIS A 62 8.55 18.00 -7.80
CA HIS A 62 8.18 19.03 -8.78
C HIS A 62 7.23 20.10 -8.22
N CYS A 63 6.34 19.75 -7.29
CA CYS A 63 5.30 20.67 -6.78
C CYS A 63 5.10 20.63 -5.27
N GLY A 64 5.83 19.78 -4.54
CA GLY A 64 5.70 19.62 -3.10
C GLY A 64 4.43 18.89 -2.65
N PHE A 65 3.64 18.32 -3.58
CA PHE A 65 2.49 17.47 -3.22
C PHE A 65 2.95 16.30 -2.37
N THR A 66 2.22 16.00 -1.29
CA THR A 66 2.58 14.93 -0.37
C THR A 66 1.54 13.82 -0.33
N ALA A 67 2.00 12.59 -0.22
CA ALA A 67 1.18 11.39 -0.15
C ALA A 67 1.63 10.47 1.00
N TYR A 68 0.68 9.65 1.45
CA TYR A 68 0.91 8.66 2.51
C TYR A 68 1.38 7.30 1.99
N HIS A 69 1.26 7.09 0.68
CA HIS A 69 1.59 5.87 -0.03
C HIS A 69 2.29 6.23 -1.35
N GLU A 70 3.02 5.26 -1.91
CA GLU A 70 3.66 5.41 -3.21
C GLU A 70 2.65 5.44 -4.38
N GLU A 71 1.58 4.62 -4.33
CA GLU A 71 0.58 4.55 -5.40
C GLU A 71 -0.14 5.90 -5.66
N PRO A 72 -0.63 6.65 -4.66
CA PRO A 72 -1.17 7.99 -4.86
C PRO A 72 -0.14 8.99 -5.39
N LEU A 73 1.14 8.89 -4.99
CA LEU A 73 2.19 9.73 -5.57
C LEU A 73 2.42 9.38 -7.04
N LYS A 74 2.43 8.10 -7.41
CA LYS A 74 2.55 7.66 -8.80
C LYS A 74 1.36 8.13 -9.64
N GLU A 75 0.15 8.03 -9.11
CA GLU A 75 -1.04 8.55 -9.78
C GLU A 75 -0.97 10.07 -9.94
N HIS A 76 -0.56 10.79 -8.89
CA HIS A 76 -0.31 12.23 -8.94
C HIS A 76 0.72 12.58 -10.02
N LEU A 77 1.87 11.91 -10.04
CA LEU A 77 2.91 12.11 -11.05
C LEU A 77 2.37 11.82 -12.46
N ALA A 78 1.58 10.76 -12.62
CA ALA A 78 0.99 10.39 -13.90
C ALA A 78 -0.09 11.37 -14.39
N LYS A 79 -0.77 12.08 -13.49
CA LYS A 79 -1.83 13.04 -13.84
C LYS A 79 -1.30 14.45 -14.00
N GLU A 80 -0.51 14.91 -13.04
CA GLU A 80 -0.11 16.31 -12.90
C GLU A 80 1.31 16.56 -13.44
N HIS A 81 2.15 15.53 -13.49
CA HIS A 81 3.54 15.61 -13.95
C HIS A 81 3.84 14.61 -15.08
N VAL A 82 2.84 14.28 -15.89
CA VAL A 82 3.06 13.69 -17.22
C VAL A 82 3.73 14.74 -18.11
N HIS A 83 5.01 14.99 -17.84
CA HIS A 83 5.98 15.16 -18.90
C HIS A 83 6.14 13.77 -19.52
N CYS A 84 5.15 13.37 -20.32
CA CYS A 84 5.42 12.38 -21.34
C CYS A 84 6.61 12.94 -22.12
N SER A 85 7.69 12.17 -22.21
CA SER A 85 8.67 12.36 -23.29
C SER A 85 9.52 13.62 -23.15
N THR A 86 10.39 13.78 -22.15
CA THR A 86 11.60 14.60 -22.35
C THR A 86 12.88 14.07 -21.67
N TYR A 87 14.02 14.20 -22.36
CA TYR A 87 15.39 13.97 -21.90
C TYR A 87 16.01 15.32 -21.51
N LEU A 88 16.66 15.39 -20.35
CA LEU A 88 17.31 16.61 -19.86
C LEU A 88 18.80 16.62 -20.21
N CYS A 89 19.29 17.68 -20.87
CA CYS A 89 20.72 17.87 -21.09
C CYS A 89 21.39 18.58 -19.90
N TYR A 90 22.29 17.90 -19.19
CA TYR A 90 22.98 18.45 -18.00
C TYR A 90 23.97 19.60 -18.29
N LYS A 91 24.30 19.86 -19.55
CA LYS A 91 25.18 20.98 -19.94
C LYS A 91 24.40 22.28 -20.21
N CYS A 92 23.16 22.20 -20.66
CA CYS A 92 22.38 23.39 -21.06
C CYS A 92 20.99 23.50 -20.40
N GLY A 93 20.51 22.46 -19.71
CA GLY A 93 19.25 22.46 -18.96
C GLY A 93 17.98 22.36 -19.81
N LEU A 94 18.09 22.05 -21.10
CA LEU A 94 16.95 21.94 -22.01
C LEU A 94 16.32 20.54 -22.00
N GLU A 95 15.01 20.50 -22.24
CA GLU A 95 14.17 19.29 -22.23
C GLU A 95 13.80 18.86 -23.67
N PHE A 96 14.09 17.61 -24.05
CA PHE A 96 13.98 17.12 -25.43
C PHE A 96 13.08 15.92 -25.57
N ARG A 97 12.18 15.86 -26.55
CA ARG A 97 11.19 14.78 -26.60
C ARG A 97 11.72 13.38 -26.91
N ASP A 98 12.91 13.26 -27.52
CA ASP A 98 13.55 12.00 -27.91
C ASP A 98 15.02 11.93 -27.48
N LYS A 99 15.57 10.73 -27.30
CA LYS A 99 16.97 10.53 -26.88
C LYS A 99 17.97 10.92 -27.96
N SER A 100 17.54 10.87 -29.23
CA SER A 100 18.36 11.22 -30.39
C SER A 100 18.58 12.72 -30.50
N GLU A 101 17.75 13.52 -29.83
CA GLU A 101 17.82 14.98 -29.77
C GLU A 101 18.63 15.48 -28.56
N LEU A 102 19.22 14.57 -27.76
CA LEU A 102 20.05 14.86 -26.58
C LEU A 102 21.53 15.05 -26.93
#